data_AF-A0A5P9HLR4-F1
#
_entry.id   AF-A0A5P9HLR4-F1
#
_cell.length_a   1.000
_cell.length_b   1.000
_cell.length_c   1.000
_cell.angle_alpha   90.00
_cell.angle_beta   90.00
_cell.angle_gamma   90.00
#
_symmetry.space_group_name_H-M   'P 1'
#
loop_
_entity.id
_entity.type
_entity.pdbx_description
1 polymer ?
#
loop_
_entity_poly.entity_id
_entity_poly.type
_entity_poly.pdbx_seq_one_letter_code
_entity_poly.pdbx_strand_id
1 'polypeptide(L)' 'MFAIAPTDKNWYEFFLNNEIPSAVNFWTPTPWNIKKLTEGDKFLFLLKSPYRKFVVMVHSFITKIFQ' A
#
# COMPACT_ATOMS: atom_id res chain seq x y z
N MET A 1 -6.84 -6.81 9.76
CA MET A 1 -7.26 -5.48 9.27
C MET A 1 -6.97 -5.39 7.77
N PHE A 2 -7.69 -4.55 7.02
CA PHE A 2 -7.30 -4.22 5.65
C PHE A 2 -7.17 -2.72 5.48
N ALA A 3 -6.18 -2.28 4.72
CA ALA A 3 -5.97 -0.88 4.36
C ALA A 3 -5.84 -0.77 2.84
N ILE A 4 -6.36 0.33 2.30
CA ILE A 4 -6.37 0.61 0.86
C ILE A 4 -5.61 1.91 0.64
N ALA A 5 -4.58 1.89 -0.20
CA ALA A 5 -3.89 3.09 -0.63
C ALA A 5 -4.08 3.31 -2.13
N PRO A 6 -4.43 4.55 -2.56
CA PRO A 6 -4.30 4.93 -3.95
C PRO A 6 -2.84 4.77 -4.39
N THR A 7 -2.62 4.20 -5.57
CA THR A 7 -1.28 3.99 -6.13
C THR A 7 -1.33 4.17 -7.63
N ASP A 8 -0.26 4.73 -8.19
CA ASP A 8 -0.09 4.81 -9.64
C ASP A 8 0.48 3.51 -10.21
N LYS A 9 0.33 3.35 -11.52
CA LYS A 9 0.75 2.14 -12.22
C LYS A 9 2.25 1.90 -12.14
N ASN A 10 3.07 2.96 -12.21
CA ASN A 10 4.53 2.80 -12.23
C ASN A 10 5.03 2.29 -10.88
N TRP A 11 4.48 2.80 -9.78
CA TRP A 11 4.77 2.28 -8.44
C TRP A 11 4.29 0.85 -8.23
N TYR A 12 3.09 0.52 -8.73
CA TYR A 12 2.62 -0.86 -8.70
C TYR A 12 3.54 -1.81 -9.49
N GLU A 13 3.93 -1.42 -10.70
CA GLU A 13 4.87 -2.19 -11.53
C GLU A 13 6.26 -2.28 -10.90
N PHE A 14 6.70 -1.22 -10.22
CA PHE A 14 7.93 -1.25 -9.44
C PHE A 14 7.88 -2.32 -8.36
N PHE A 15 6.82 -2.38 -7.55
CA PHE A 15 6.69 -3.39 -6.49
C PHE A 15 6.47 -4.82 -7.02
N LEU A 16 5.92 -4.98 -8.22
CA LEU A 16 5.80 -6.31 -8.84
C LEU A 16 7.13 -6.87 -9.32
N ASN A 17 8.02 -6.00 -9.79
CA ASN A 17 9.25 -6.41 -10.46
C ASN A 17 10.50 -6.32 -9.56
N ASN A 18 10.36 -5.80 -8.34
CA ASN A 18 11.46 -5.62 -7.40
C ASN A 18 11.12 -6.25 -6.05
N GLU A 19 12.15 -6.56 -5.26
CA GLU A 19 11.96 -6.93 -3.86
C GLU A 19 11.29 -5.77 -3.11
N ILE A 20 10.27 -6.10 -2.31
CA ILE A 20 9.56 -5.11 -1.52
C ILE A 20 10.53 -4.58 -0.46
N PRO A 21 10.70 -3.25 -0.34
CA PRO A 21 11.56 -2.67 0.67
C PRO A 21 11.11 -3.08 2.08
N SER A 22 12.05 -3.21 3.01
CA SER A 22 11.76 -3.49 4.43
C SER A 22 10.90 -2.42 5.12
N ALA A 23 10.78 -1.25 4.51
CA ALA A 23 9.83 -0.21 4.89
C ALA A 23 9.40 0.59 3.66
N VAL A 24 8.09 0.74 3.50
CA VAL A 24 7.47 1.64 2.51
C VAL A 24 6.54 2.58 3.25
N ASN A 25 6.62 3.87 2.90
CA ASN A 25 5.75 4.90 3.45
C ASN A 25 4.70 5.30 2.41
N PHE A 26 3.44 5.33 2.82
CA PHE A 26 2.35 5.91 2.03
C PHE A 26 1.90 7.21 2.68
N TRP A 27 1.66 8.22 1.87
CA TRP A 27 1.09 9.48 2.35
C TRP A 27 -0.43 9.40 2.35
N THR A 28 -1.07 9.87 3.42
CA THR A 28 -2.54 9.97 3.49
C THR A 28 -2.95 11.38 3.91
N PRO A 29 -3.79 12.08 3.12
CA PRO A 29 -4.21 13.45 3.43
C PRO A 29 -5.14 13.55 4.65
N THR A 30 -5.68 12.43 5.14
CA THR A 30 -6.66 12.42 6.23
C THR A 30 -6.00 11.87 7.50
N PRO A 31 -6.21 12.50 8.68
CA PRO A 31 -5.77 12.01 9.99
C PRO A 31 -6.60 10.79 10.41
N TRP A 32 -6.58 9.73 9.60
CA TRP A 32 -7.02 8.44 10.08
C TRP A 32 -6.09 8.07 11.23
N ASN A 33 -6.63 7.54 12.32
CA ASN A 33 -5.83 7.04 13.44
C ASN A 33 -5.14 5.71 13.00
N ILE A 34 -4.35 5.75 11.92
CA ILE A 34 -3.82 4.59 11.22
C ILE A 34 -2.81 3.93 12.14
N LYS A 35 -3.23 2.80 12.69
CA LYS A 35 -2.33 1.90 13.40
C LYS A 35 -1.45 1.22 12.36
N LYS A 36 -0.16 1.06 12.68
CA LYS A 36 0.80 0.29 11.90
C LYS A 36 0.17 -1.04 11.46
N LEU A 37 0.33 -1.39 10.18
CA LEU A 37 -0.08 -2.70 9.69
C LEU A 37 0.82 -3.77 10.30
N THR A 38 0.18 -4.81 10.81
CA THR A 38 0.85 -5.96 11.42
C THR A 38 0.93 -7.12 10.43
N GLU A 39 1.78 -8.09 10.73
CA GLU A 39 1.87 -9.30 9.92
C GLU A 39 0.51 -10.01 9.86
N GLY A 40 0.09 -10.40 8.65
CA GLY A 40 -1.24 -10.95 8.39
C GLY A 40 -2.32 -9.93 8.02
N ASP A 41 -2.08 -8.63 8.22
CA ASP A 41 -2.96 -7.58 7.68
C ASP A 41 -2.83 -7.48 6.16
N LYS A 42 -3.94 -7.12 5.48
CA LYS A 42 -3.98 -6.99 4.02
C LYS A 42 -3.82 -5.54 3.62
N PHE A 43 -2.85 -5.26 2.74
CA PHE A 43 -2.72 -3.96 2.11
C PHE A 43 -3.06 -4.05 0.63
N LEU A 44 -3.96 -3.18 0.19
CA LEU A 44 -4.50 -3.17 -1.16
C LEU A 44 -4.10 -1.88 -1.87
N PHE A 45 -3.61 -2.02 -3.10
CA PHE A 45 -3.45 -0.89 -3.99
C PHE A 45 -4.72 -0.64 -4.79
N LEU A 46 -5.16 0.61 -4.78
CA LEU A 46 -6.18 1.11 -5.70
C LEU A 46 -5.49 1.80 -6.87
N LEU A 47 -5.47 1.12 -8.02
CA LEU A 47 -5.00 1.71 -9.27
C LEU A 47 -6.03 2.71 -9.78
N LYS A 48 -5.61 3.97 -9.94
CA LYS A 48 -6.45 5.04 -10.50
C LYS A 48 -6.78 4.78 -11.99
N SER A 49 -7.63 5.65 -12.54
CA SER A 49 -8.00 5.63 -13.97
C SER A 49 -6.76 5.51 -14.88
N PRO A 50 -6.83 4.74 -15.98
CA PRO A 50 -8.00 4.04 -16.54
C PRO A 50 -8.29 2.66 -15.94
N TYR A 51 -7.42 2.14 -15.09
CA TYR A 51 -7.48 0.74 -14.63
C TYR A 51 -8.61 0.50 -13.63
N ARG A 52 -8.79 1.40 -12.65
CA ARG A 52 -9.87 1.34 -11.62
C ARG A 52 -10.01 -0.04 -10.97
N LYS A 53 -8.89 -0.62 -10.53
CA LYS A 53 -8.82 -1.98 -9.95
C LYS A 53 -8.15 -1.97 -8.58
N PHE A 54 -8.60 -2.85 -7.71
CA PHE A 54 -7.91 -3.20 -6.48
C PHE A 54 -6.95 -4.36 -6.75
N VAL A 55 -5.72 -4.24 -6.27
CA VAL A 55 -4.74 -5.33 -6.30
C VAL A 55 -4.21 -5.57 -4.90
N VAL A 56 -4.15 -6.83 -4.50
CA VAL A 56 -3.61 -7.24 -3.20
C VAL A 56 -2.10 -7.24 -3.27
N MET A 57 -1.45 -6.52 -2.36
CA MET A 57 -0.03 -6.73 -2.09
C MET A 57 0.07 -7.74 -0.93
N VAL A 58 0.69 -8.88 -1.17
CA VAL A 58 0.87 -9.93 -0.15
C VAL A 58 2.37 -10.07 0.14
N HIS A 59 2.91 -9.23 1.03
CA HIS A 59 4.14 -9.55 1.77
C HIS A 59 4.35 -8.66 3.00
N SER A 60 5.10 -9.22 3.95
CA SER A 60 5.21 -8.80 5.35
C SER A 60 5.91 -7.45 5.53
N PHE A 61 5.35 -6.62 6.43
CA PHE A 61 5.88 -5.34 6.93
C PHE A 61 5.73 -4.09 6.04
N ILE A 62 4.54 -3.48 6.08
CA ILE A 62 4.36 -2.05 5.75
C ILE A 62 4.49 -1.25 7.05
N THR A 63 5.63 -0.60 7.21
CA THR A 63 6.10 -0.21 8.55
C THR A 63 5.63 1.17 9.02
N LYS A 64 5.09 2.04 8.15
CA LYS A 64 4.48 3.31 8.59
C LYS A 64 3.71 4.04 7.47
N ILE A 65 2.58 4.62 7.85
CA ILE A 65 1.84 5.60 7.07
C ILE A 65 1.85 6.86 7.94
N PHE A 66 2.49 7.94 7.49
CA PHE A 66 2.60 9.21 8.23
C PHE A 66 1.83 10.32 7.52
N GLN A 67 1.32 11.26 8.32
CA GLN A 67 0.65 12.50 7.91
C GLN A 67 1.62 13.48 7.24
#